data_AF-A0A2E9VJA9-F1
#
_entry.id   AF-A0A2E9VJA9-F1
#
_cell.length_a   1.000
_cell.length_b   1.000
_cell.length_c   1.000
_cell.angle_alpha   90.00
_cell.angle_beta   90.00
_cell.angle_gamma   90.00
#
_symmetry.space_group_name_H-M   'P 1'
#
loop_
_entity.id
_entity.type
_entity.pdbx_description
1 polymer ?
#
loop_
_entity_poly.entity_id
_entity_poly.type
_entity_poly.pdbx_seq_one_letter_code
_entity_poly.pdbx_strand_id
1 'polypeptide(L)'
;DITWRDTEYQVAALRDLDGKPFVSASGEPLEDIMIETPGEICTVTKNLPGMPKWFTQYRNVVNDGTVRIDGVVFDKGQCRIKSRSLSGWKRENEIDFRTITLEIHMREQGWQVQKLNRGFYELVETNTVTDVDDGNGGTTQKTVKTISRKQILIDGKPAVEPQLLDVTGKAIKFKDAEGNPVPGAGAAVKAAILDFKVRGVKSFNTLPLK
;
A
#
# COMPACT_ATOMS: atom_id res chain seq x y z
N ASP A 1 17.28 25.20 -8.98
CA ASP A 1 16.35 25.02 -10.09
C ASP A 1 15.48 23.81 -9.81
N ILE A 2 14.19 23.91 -10.11
CA ILE A 2 13.21 22.83 -9.96
C ILE A 2 12.40 22.80 -11.26
N THR A 3 12.34 21.63 -11.89
CA THR A 3 11.56 21.41 -13.10
C THR A 3 10.61 20.23 -12.93
N TRP A 4 9.50 20.29 -13.64
CA TRP A 4 8.40 19.33 -13.57
C TRP A 4 8.10 18.79 -14.95
N ARG A 5 7.74 17.51 -15.02
CA ARG A 5 7.22 16.87 -16.23
C ARG A 5 6.30 15.72 -15.86
N ASP A 6 5.36 15.44 -16.75
CA ASP A 6 4.49 14.29 -16.63
C ASP A 6 5.23 13.00 -16.98
N THR A 7 4.72 11.90 -16.46
CA THR A 7 5.09 10.53 -16.81
C THR A 7 3.89 9.62 -16.59
N GLU A 8 3.93 8.43 -17.17
CA GLU A 8 2.94 7.40 -16.91
C GLU A 8 3.57 6.19 -16.23
N TYR A 9 2.81 5.55 -15.36
CA TYR A 9 3.19 4.31 -14.71
C TYR A 9 2.14 3.24 -15.00
N GLN A 10 2.61 2.03 -15.32
CA GLN A 10 1.75 0.86 -15.27
C GLN A 10 1.69 0.33 -13.85
N VAL A 11 0.48 0.29 -13.29
CA VAL A 11 0.23 -0.11 -11.91
C VAL A 11 -0.88 -1.14 -11.87
N ALA A 12 -0.80 -2.05 -10.90
CA ALA A 12 -1.90 -2.99 -10.65
C ALA A 12 -3.11 -2.22 -10.11
N ALA A 13 -4.22 -2.27 -10.84
CA ALA A 13 -5.52 -1.81 -10.39
C ALA A 13 -6.14 -2.87 -9.50
N LEU A 14 -6.52 -2.47 -8.28
CA LEU A 14 -7.22 -3.38 -7.35
C LEU A 14 -8.73 -3.22 -7.41
N ARG A 15 -9.21 -2.11 -7.96
CA ARG A 15 -10.63 -1.74 -8.03
C ARG A 15 -10.95 -0.97 -9.29
N ASP A 16 -12.20 -1.04 -9.71
CA ASP A 16 -12.77 -0.19 -10.74
C ASP A 16 -13.08 1.23 -10.21
N LEU A 17 -13.63 2.08 -11.08
CA LEU A 17 -14.02 3.45 -10.74
C LEU A 17 -15.19 3.53 -9.74
N ASP A 18 -16.00 2.47 -9.63
CA ASP A 18 -17.05 2.34 -8.62
C ASP A 18 -16.48 1.90 -7.26
N GLY A 19 -15.18 1.62 -7.18
CA GLY A 19 -14.49 1.13 -6.00
C GLY A 19 -14.74 -0.36 -5.70
N LYS A 20 -15.23 -1.12 -6.69
CA LYS A 20 -15.49 -2.56 -6.60
C LYS A 20 -14.26 -3.34 -7.04
N PRO A 21 -14.00 -4.51 -6.43
CA PRO A 21 -12.94 -5.39 -6.90
C PRO A 21 -13.30 -5.94 -8.29
N PHE A 22 -12.28 -6.22 -9.10
CA PHE A 22 -12.47 -6.88 -10.37
C PHE A 22 -12.84 -8.35 -10.16
N VAL A 23 -14.01 -8.75 -10.66
CA VAL A 23 -14.53 -10.11 -10.57
C VAL A 23 -15.09 -10.54 -11.93
N SER A 24 -15.04 -11.83 -12.23
CA SER A 24 -15.70 -12.44 -13.38
C SER A 24 -17.23 -12.42 -13.21
N ALA A 25 -17.97 -12.78 -14.25
CA ALA A 25 -19.43 -12.90 -14.18
C ALA A 25 -19.89 -13.98 -13.17
N SER A 26 -19.07 -14.99 -12.88
CA SER A 26 -19.34 -15.99 -11.85
C SER A 26 -19.02 -15.50 -10.43
N GLY A 27 -18.35 -14.35 -10.30
CA GLY A 27 -17.90 -13.77 -9.03
C GLY A 27 -16.45 -14.13 -8.66
N GLU A 28 -15.71 -14.79 -9.57
CA GLU A 28 -14.33 -15.17 -9.33
C GLU A 28 -13.41 -13.95 -9.38
N PRO A 29 -12.48 -13.80 -8.45
CA PRO A 29 -11.71 -12.56 -8.39
C PRO A 29 -10.59 -12.49 -9.45
N LEU A 30 -10.64 -11.51 -10.34
CA LEU A 30 -9.64 -11.30 -11.40
C LEU A 30 -8.34 -10.68 -10.83
N GLU A 31 -7.19 -11.06 -11.41
CA GLU A 31 -5.86 -10.61 -10.98
C GLU A 31 -5.08 -9.92 -12.11
N ASP A 32 -4.01 -9.22 -11.71
CA ASP A 32 -3.01 -8.60 -12.60
C ASP A 32 -3.56 -7.66 -13.67
N ILE A 33 -4.67 -6.98 -13.35
CA ILE A 33 -5.21 -5.90 -14.17
C ILE A 33 -4.28 -4.70 -14.02
N MET A 34 -3.55 -4.40 -15.09
CA MET A 34 -2.63 -3.28 -15.15
C MET A 34 -3.32 -2.10 -15.83
N ILE A 35 -3.25 -0.93 -15.19
CA ILE A 35 -3.72 0.33 -15.76
C ILE A 35 -2.57 1.32 -15.85
N GLU A 36 -2.67 2.22 -16.80
CA GLU A 36 -1.84 3.41 -16.85
C GLU A 36 -2.36 4.42 -15.84
N THR A 37 -1.48 4.94 -15.01
CA THR A 37 -1.77 6.03 -14.07
C THR A 37 -0.80 7.18 -14.34
N PRO A 38 -1.30 8.41 -14.45
CA PRO A 38 -0.44 9.57 -14.56
C PRO A 38 0.39 9.74 -13.29
N GLY A 39 1.57 10.29 -13.42
CA GLY A 39 2.33 10.80 -12.30
C GLY A 39 3.33 11.84 -12.77
N GLU A 40 4.15 12.30 -11.84
CA GLU A 40 4.99 13.46 -12.05
C GLU A 40 6.44 13.10 -11.77
N ILE A 41 7.35 13.73 -12.51
CA ILE A 41 8.77 13.70 -12.25
C ILE A 41 9.22 15.13 -11.93
N CYS A 42 9.72 15.32 -10.72
CA CYS A 42 10.41 16.54 -10.33
C CYS A 42 11.91 16.33 -10.42
N THR A 43 12.58 17.24 -11.12
CA THR A 43 14.05 17.33 -11.15
C THR A 43 14.50 18.52 -10.33
N VAL A 44 15.21 18.25 -9.23
CA VAL A 44 15.77 19.28 -8.35
C VAL A 44 17.26 19.41 -8.60
N THR A 45 17.70 20.62 -8.96
CA THR A 45 19.11 20.95 -9.19
C THR A 45 19.58 22.04 -8.23
N LYS A 46 20.61 21.74 -7.43
CA LYS A 46 21.15 22.66 -6.41
C LYS A 46 22.68 22.62 -6.37
N ASN A 47 23.29 23.75 -6.01
CA ASN A 47 24.73 23.82 -5.77
C ASN A 47 25.02 23.46 -4.30
N LEU A 48 26.07 22.67 -4.09
CA LEU A 48 26.50 22.18 -2.78
C LEU A 48 28.01 22.39 -2.62
N PRO A 49 28.50 22.63 -1.39
CA PRO A 49 29.93 22.79 -1.13
C PRO A 49 30.73 21.48 -1.22
N GLY A 50 30.07 20.34 -1.47
CA GLY A 50 30.69 19.02 -1.51
C GLY A 50 29.64 17.91 -1.50
N MET A 51 30.07 16.65 -1.49
CA MET A 51 29.14 15.51 -1.40
C MET A 51 28.54 15.43 0.02
N PRO A 52 27.20 15.53 0.17
CA PRO A 52 26.58 15.41 1.48
C PRO A 52 26.72 14.00 2.05
N LYS A 53 26.87 13.88 3.38
CA LYS A 53 26.89 12.58 4.09
C LYS A 53 25.66 11.72 3.78
N TRP A 54 24.53 12.37 3.55
CA TRP A 54 23.28 11.68 3.27
C TRP A 54 23.20 11.11 1.85
N PHE A 55 24.04 11.56 0.90
CA PHE A 55 23.91 11.23 -0.53
C PHE A 55 23.76 9.72 -0.76
N THR A 56 24.58 8.90 -0.10
CA THR A 56 24.56 7.43 -0.29
C THR A 56 23.31 6.76 0.25
N GLN A 57 22.68 7.34 1.27
CA GLN A 57 21.57 6.78 2.05
C GLN A 57 20.22 6.80 1.33
N TYR A 58 20.07 7.65 0.30
CA TYR A 58 18.79 7.83 -0.40
C TYR A 58 18.72 7.00 -1.69
N ARG A 59 19.21 5.75 -1.67
CA ARG A 59 19.11 4.85 -2.83
C ARG A 59 17.80 4.09 -2.74
N ASN A 60 16.92 4.23 -3.74
CA ASN A 60 15.68 3.47 -3.82
C ASN A 60 14.77 3.63 -2.58
N VAL A 61 14.73 4.83 -2.00
CA VAL A 61 13.92 5.13 -0.81
C VAL A 61 12.67 5.93 -1.17
N VAL A 62 11.64 5.76 -0.35
CA VAL A 62 10.37 6.47 -0.42
C VAL A 62 10.26 7.41 0.79
N ASN A 63 9.54 8.52 0.68
CA ASN A 63 9.33 9.43 1.80
C ASN A 63 8.54 8.76 2.95
N ASP A 64 9.00 8.95 4.19
CA ASP A 64 8.37 8.39 5.41
C ASP A 64 7.31 9.29 6.06
N GLY A 65 7.13 10.50 5.53
CA GLY A 65 6.19 11.52 5.98
C GLY A 65 5.89 12.52 4.86
N THR A 66 5.07 13.53 5.14
CA THR A 66 4.69 14.57 4.17
C THR A 66 5.93 15.33 3.66
N VAL A 67 5.99 15.54 2.35
CA VAL A 67 7.06 16.29 1.68
C VAL A 67 6.44 17.48 0.96
N ARG A 68 7.14 18.61 0.96
CA ARG A 68 6.78 19.79 0.17
C ARG A 68 7.86 20.07 -0.85
N ILE A 69 7.49 20.13 -2.12
CA ILE A 69 8.39 20.44 -3.23
C ILE A 69 7.71 21.55 -4.03
N ASP A 70 8.37 22.70 -4.15
CA ASP A 70 7.87 23.83 -4.95
C ASP A 70 6.43 24.26 -4.60
N GLY A 71 6.09 24.21 -3.30
CA GLY A 71 4.74 24.54 -2.79
C GLY A 71 3.73 23.39 -2.84
N VAL A 72 3.97 22.36 -3.66
CA VAL A 72 3.11 21.17 -3.77
C VAL A 72 3.36 20.21 -2.60
N VAL A 73 2.28 19.66 -2.04
CA VAL A 73 2.32 18.75 -0.88
C VAL A 73 2.10 17.32 -1.34
N PHE A 74 2.99 16.43 -0.92
CA PHE A 74 2.88 14.99 -1.16
C PHE A 74 2.84 14.26 0.17
N ASP A 75 1.92 13.31 0.28
CA ASP A 75 1.76 12.48 1.45
C ASP A 75 2.85 11.41 1.56
N LYS A 76 2.95 10.85 2.76
CA LYS A 76 3.82 9.71 3.05
C LYS A 76 3.66 8.63 1.98
N GLY A 77 4.76 8.15 1.42
CA GLY A 77 4.75 7.05 0.48
C GLY A 77 4.66 7.46 -1.00
N GLN A 78 4.38 8.72 -1.32
CA GLN A 78 4.12 9.19 -2.69
C GLN A 78 5.37 9.62 -3.47
N CYS A 79 6.45 10.02 -2.80
CA CYS A 79 7.69 10.47 -3.44
C CYS A 79 8.78 9.40 -3.35
N ARG A 80 9.44 9.09 -4.47
CA ARG A 80 10.59 8.19 -4.53
C ARG A 80 11.73 8.83 -5.28
N ILE A 81 12.94 8.75 -4.72
CA ILE A 81 14.14 9.16 -5.46
C ILE A 81 14.50 8.06 -6.44
N LYS A 82 14.32 8.34 -7.73
CA LYS A 82 14.63 7.43 -8.83
C LYS A 82 16.11 7.51 -9.18
N SER A 83 16.63 8.73 -9.29
CA SER A 83 18.02 8.99 -9.63
C SER A 83 18.59 10.12 -8.78
N ARG A 84 19.91 10.07 -8.60
CA ARG A 84 20.70 11.12 -7.99
C ARG A 84 22.05 11.17 -8.67
N SER A 85 22.49 12.37 -9.03
CA SER A 85 23.82 12.59 -9.60
C SER A 85 24.47 13.77 -8.91
N LEU A 86 25.80 13.77 -8.92
CA LEU A 86 26.61 14.86 -8.39
C LEU A 86 27.69 15.15 -9.42
N SER A 87 27.82 16.41 -9.83
CA SER A 87 28.83 16.81 -10.81
C SER A 87 30.25 16.71 -10.24
N GLY A 88 31.23 16.88 -11.13
CA GLY A 88 32.57 17.31 -10.73
C GLY A 88 32.54 18.69 -10.07
N TRP A 89 33.69 19.11 -9.53
CA TRP A 89 33.86 20.45 -8.98
C TRP A 89 33.72 21.51 -10.08
N LYS A 90 33.10 22.62 -9.72
CA LYS A 90 32.92 23.83 -10.54
C LYS A 90 33.36 25.03 -9.70
N ARG A 91 33.77 26.11 -10.36
CA ARG A 91 34.16 27.37 -9.71
C ARG A 91 33.41 28.53 -10.35
N GLU A 92 32.76 29.34 -9.53
CA GLU A 92 32.05 30.55 -9.95
C GLU A 92 32.16 31.58 -8.84
N ASN A 93 32.46 32.84 -9.18
CA ASN A 93 32.70 33.92 -8.21
C ASN A 93 33.67 33.50 -7.09
N GLU A 94 34.75 32.79 -7.46
CA GLU A 94 35.78 32.25 -6.55
C GLU A 94 35.32 31.19 -5.55
N ILE A 95 34.07 30.72 -5.64
CA ILE A 95 33.52 29.68 -4.77
C ILE A 95 33.52 28.34 -5.51
N ASP A 96 34.11 27.32 -4.92
CA ASP A 96 34.08 25.96 -5.43
C ASP A 96 32.81 25.22 -4.96
N PHE A 97 32.09 24.61 -5.89
CA PHE A 97 30.86 23.88 -5.61
C PHE A 97 30.69 22.66 -6.52
N ARG A 98 29.74 21.80 -6.18
CA ARG A 98 29.22 20.73 -7.03
C ARG A 98 27.73 20.92 -7.24
N THR A 99 27.24 20.56 -8.41
CA THR A 99 25.80 20.56 -8.70
C THR A 99 25.24 19.17 -8.41
N ILE A 100 24.26 19.07 -7.52
CA ILE A 100 23.45 17.87 -7.33
C ILE A 100 22.22 17.94 -8.22
N THR A 101 21.85 16.82 -8.82
CA THR A 101 20.57 16.65 -9.52
C THR A 101 19.85 15.45 -8.92
N LEU A 102 18.62 15.67 -8.45
CA LEU A 102 17.74 14.63 -7.92
C LEU A 102 16.56 14.46 -8.86
N GLU A 103 16.29 13.23 -9.28
CA GLU A 103 15.06 12.88 -9.99
C GLU A 103 14.12 12.18 -9.00
N ILE A 104 13.02 12.86 -8.68
CA ILE A 104 12.02 12.42 -7.73
C ILE A 104 10.77 12.08 -8.52
N HIS A 105 10.30 10.85 -8.36
CA HIS A 105 9.10 10.33 -9.00
C HIS A 105 7.94 10.39 -8.00
N MET A 106 6.83 10.98 -8.41
CA MET A 106 5.62 11.11 -7.63
C MET A 106 4.53 10.24 -8.22
N ARG A 107 3.89 9.47 -7.34
CA ARG A 107 2.81 8.55 -7.68
C ARG A 107 1.73 8.63 -6.61
N GLU A 108 0.50 8.88 -7.02
CA GLU A 108 -0.65 9.09 -6.13
C GLU A 108 -0.90 7.89 -5.21
N GLN A 109 -0.93 6.67 -5.77
CA GLN A 109 -1.12 5.44 -4.98
C GLN A 109 0.13 5.03 -4.18
N GLY A 110 1.17 5.83 -4.24
CA GLY A 110 2.44 5.58 -3.56
C GLY A 110 3.30 4.48 -4.18
N TRP A 111 4.41 4.22 -3.52
CA TRP A 111 5.45 3.30 -4.01
C TRP A 111 5.49 1.97 -3.27
N GLN A 112 4.58 1.71 -2.35
CA GLN A 112 4.46 0.40 -1.72
C GLN A 112 3.56 -0.51 -2.56
N VAL A 113 3.60 -1.81 -2.28
CA VAL A 113 2.77 -2.77 -3.02
C VAL A 113 1.45 -2.91 -2.28
N GLN A 114 0.35 -2.79 -3.03
CA GLN A 114 -0.99 -3.04 -2.52
C GLN A 114 -1.52 -4.32 -3.16
N LYS A 115 -2.21 -5.15 -2.39
CA LYS A 115 -2.91 -6.34 -2.90
C LYS A 115 -4.29 -6.43 -2.26
N LEU A 116 -5.25 -7.03 -2.98
CA LEU A 116 -6.51 -7.41 -2.39
C LEU A 116 -6.29 -8.46 -1.30
N ASN A 117 -6.97 -8.32 -0.17
CA ASN A 117 -7.02 -9.33 0.86
C ASN A 117 -7.81 -10.52 0.33
N ARG A 118 -7.13 -11.64 0.10
CA ARG A 118 -7.73 -12.87 -0.42
C ARG A 118 -6.99 -14.09 0.07
N GLY A 119 -7.69 -15.22 0.09
CA GLY A 119 -7.10 -16.50 0.46
C GLY A 119 -8.09 -17.65 0.43
N PHE A 120 -7.64 -18.83 0.84
CA PHE A 120 -8.44 -20.06 0.91
C PHE A 120 -9.11 -20.28 2.26
N TYR A 121 -8.82 -19.41 3.23
CA TYR A 121 -9.28 -19.51 4.61
C TYR A 121 -9.84 -18.18 5.07
N GLU A 122 -10.89 -18.25 5.88
CA GLU A 122 -11.42 -17.11 6.61
C GLU A 122 -11.12 -17.23 8.11
N LEU A 123 -11.06 -16.09 8.79
CA LEU A 123 -10.97 -16.03 10.24
C LEU A 123 -12.37 -16.21 10.85
N VAL A 124 -12.51 -17.21 11.71
CA VAL A 124 -13.73 -17.48 12.46
C VAL A 124 -13.47 -17.24 13.94
N GLU A 125 -14.30 -16.40 14.52
CA GLU A 125 -14.33 -16.12 15.94
C GLU A 125 -15.34 -17.06 16.61
N THR A 126 -14.88 -17.78 17.63
CA THR A 126 -15.72 -18.63 18.46
C THR A 126 -15.59 -18.20 19.91
N ASN A 127 -16.72 -17.87 20.53
CA ASN A 127 -16.80 -17.57 21.95
C ASN A 127 -17.15 -18.86 22.70
N THR A 128 -16.21 -19.37 23.47
CA THR A 128 -16.42 -20.53 24.33
C THR A 128 -16.56 -20.05 25.76
N VAL A 129 -17.63 -20.43 26.45
CA VAL A 129 -17.79 -20.16 27.88
C VAL A 129 -17.07 -21.26 28.64
N THR A 130 -16.10 -20.89 29.47
CA THR A 130 -15.35 -21.82 30.32
C THR A 130 -15.52 -21.43 31.77
N ASP A 131 -15.75 -22.41 32.63
CA ASP A 131 -15.72 -22.22 34.08
C ASP A 131 -14.27 -22.06 34.55
N VAL A 132 -14.01 -21.00 35.30
CA VAL A 132 -12.69 -20.67 35.85
C VAL A 132 -12.81 -20.53 37.35
N ASP A 133 -11.85 -21.07 38.10
CA ASP A 133 -11.79 -20.96 39.56
C ASP A 133 -11.84 -19.48 39.99
N ASP A 134 -12.73 -19.16 40.92
CA ASP A 134 -12.90 -17.81 41.47
C ASP A 134 -11.94 -17.50 42.63
N GLY A 135 -11.10 -18.46 43.03
CA GLY A 135 -10.13 -18.32 44.11
C GLY A 135 -10.76 -18.36 45.51
N ASN A 136 -12.06 -18.64 45.61
CA ASN A 136 -12.84 -18.70 46.85
C ASN A 136 -13.59 -20.04 47.00
N GLY A 137 -13.20 -21.06 46.22
CA GLY A 137 -13.79 -22.39 46.23
C GLY A 137 -15.01 -22.53 45.31
N GLY A 138 -15.31 -21.53 44.47
CA GLY A 138 -16.35 -21.56 43.45
C GLY A 138 -15.81 -21.45 42.03
N THR A 139 -16.71 -21.35 41.06
CA THR A 139 -16.37 -21.16 39.64
C THR A 139 -17.11 -19.96 39.06
N THR A 140 -16.42 -19.20 38.20
CA THR A 140 -16.99 -18.10 37.42
C THR A 140 -16.93 -18.41 35.93
N GLN A 141 -17.99 -18.07 35.21
CA GLN A 141 -18.01 -18.21 33.75
C GLN A 141 -17.17 -17.11 33.11
N LYS A 142 -16.20 -17.53 32.30
CA LYS A 142 -15.40 -16.64 31.47
C LYS A 142 -15.64 -16.96 30.00
N THR A 143 -15.99 -15.93 29.23
CA THR A 143 -16.03 -16.05 27.78
C THR A 143 -14.62 -15.97 27.22
N VAL A 144 -14.16 -17.04 26.59
CA VAL A 144 -12.89 -17.13 25.89
C VAL A 144 -13.14 -16.98 24.39
N LYS A 145 -12.61 -15.89 23.83
CA LYS A 145 -12.61 -15.63 22.39
C LYS A 145 -11.46 -16.37 21.73
N THR A 146 -11.77 -17.33 20.86
CA THR A 146 -10.80 -18.06 20.05
C THR A 146 -10.92 -17.65 18.60
N ILE A 147 -9.81 -17.30 17.97
CA ILE A 147 -9.74 -17.02 16.53
C ILE A 147 -9.12 -18.25 15.85
N SER A 148 -9.85 -18.84 14.92
CA SER A 148 -9.41 -20.00 14.13
C SER A 148 -9.48 -19.69 12.64
N ARG A 149 -8.80 -20.51 11.82
CA ARG A 149 -8.90 -20.46 10.36
C ARG A 149 -9.85 -21.54 9.90
N LYS A 150 -10.88 -21.17 9.15
CA LYS A 150 -11.82 -22.09 8.53
C LYS A 150 -11.61 -22.10 7.02
N GLN A 151 -11.56 -23.27 6.41
CA GLN A 151 -11.48 -23.39 4.96
C GLN A 151 -12.75 -22.83 4.32
N ILE A 152 -12.59 -21.99 3.31
CA ILE A 152 -13.71 -21.41 2.58
C ILE A 152 -14.28 -22.48 1.65
N LEU A 153 -15.61 -22.63 1.68
CA LEU A 153 -16.34 -23.57 0.84
C LEU A 153 -17.19 -22.81 -0.18
N ILE A 154 -17.17 -23.26 -1.43
CA ILE A 154 -18.06 -22.84 -2.52
C ILE A 154 -18.88 -24.07 -2.90
N ASP A 155 -20.20 -23.98 -2.83
CA ASP A 155 -21.13 -25.09 -3.09
C ASP A 155 -20.80 -26.36 -2.29
N GLY A 156 -20.41 -26.18 -1.02
CA GLY A 156 -20.05 -27.26 -0.10
C GLY A 156 -18.68 -27.90 -0.35
N LYS A 157 -17.92 -27.46 -1.37
CA LYS A 157 -16.58 -27.95 -1.69
C LYS A 157 -15.52 -26.91 -1.34
N PRO A 158 -14.29 -27.32 -0.97
CA PRO A 158 -13.18 -26.38 -0.80
C PRO A 158 -13.02 -25.45 -2.00
N ALA A 159 -12.87 -24.15 -1.72
CA ALA A 159 -12.56 -23.17 -2.76
C ALA A 159 -11.25 -23.57 -3.46
N VAL A 160 -11.31 -23.65 -4.79
CA VAL A 160 -10.14 -23.95 -5.64
C VAL A 160 -9.39 -22.69 -6.07
N GLU A 161 -10.01 -21.53 -5.87
CA GLU A 161 -9.41 -20.21 -6.08
C GLU A 161 -9.47 -19.37 -4.80
N PRO A 162 -8.52 -18.44 -4.59
CA PRO A 162 -8.56 -17.53 -3.45
C PRO A 162 -9.83 -16.66 -3.48
N GLN A 163 -10.52 -16.58 -2.35
CA GLN A 163 -11.72 -15.76 -2.19
C GLN A 163 -11.38 -14.42 -1.55
N LEU A 164 -12.13 -13.37 -1.90
CA LEU A 164 -11.96 -12.04 -1.34
C LEU A 164 -12.32 -12.04 0.16
N LEU A 165 -11.49 -11.36 0.95
CA LEU A 165 -11.65 -11.22 2.39
C LEU A 165 -11.89 -9.76 2.77
N ASP A 166 -12.70 -9.55 3.80
CA ASP A 166 -12.88 -8.24 4.41
C ASP A 166 -11.69 -7.86 5.32
N VAL A 167 -11.79 -6.70 6.00
CA VAL A 167 -10.74 -6.20 6.90
C VAL A 167 -10.52 -7.07 8.15
N THR A 168 -11.50 -7.90 8.50
CA THR A 168 -11.44 -8.83 9.63
C THR A 168 -10.94 -10.22 9.23
N GLY A 169 -10.72 -10.45 7.94
CA GLY A 169 -10.32 -11.74 7.39
C GLY A 169 -11.48 -12.69 7.16
N LYS A 170 -12.74 -12.21 7.12
CA LYS A 170 -13.91 -13.03 6.76
C LYS A 170 -14.13 -13.09 5.26
N ALA A 171 -14.61 -14.21 4.76
CA ALA A 171 -14.91 -14.37 3.34
C ALA A 171 -16.09 -13.49 2.92
N ILE A 172 -15.91 -12.77 1.81
CA ILE A 172 -16.97 -11.98 1.19
C ILE A 172 -17.81 -12.89 0.32
N LYS A 173 -19.11 -12.96 0.60
CA LYS A 173 -20.06 -13.77 -0.18
C LYS A 173 -20.78 -12.91 -1.20
N PHE A 174 -20.67 -13.30 -2.47
CA PHE A 174 -21.38 -12.64 -3.58
C PHE A 174 -22.72 -13.30 -3.91
N LYS A 175 -22.92 -14.56 -3.49
CA LYS A 175 -24.15 -15.32 -3.64
C LYS A 175 -24.62 -15.87 -2.29
N ASP A 176 -25.93 -15.97 -2.10
CA ASP A 176 -26.54 -16.62 -0.95
C ASP A 176 -26.46 -18.16 -1.07
N ALA A 177 -27.02 -18.89 -0.11
CA ALA A 177 -26.96 -20.36 -0.10
C ALA A 177 -27.80 -20.98 -1.23
N GLU A 178 -28.76 -20.22 -1.76
CA GLU A 178 -29.66 -20.56 -2.85
C GLU A 178 -29.08 -20.15 -4.22
N GLY A 179 -27.89 -19.54 -4.25
CA GLY A 179 -27.18 -19.13 -5.46
C GLY A 179 -27.62 -17.78 -6.04
N ASN A 180 -28.52 -17.05 -5.37
CA ASN A 180 -28.93 -15.72 -5.79
C ASN A 180 -27.84 -14.69 -5.42
N PRO A 181 -27.65 -13.63 -6.23
CA PRO A 181 -26.75 -12.54 -5.88
C PRO A 181 -27.17 -11.91 -4.54
N VAL A 182 -26.24 -11.79 -3.60
CA VAL A 182 -26.50 -11.11 -2.32
C VAL A 182 -26.67 -9.62 -2.60
N PRO A 183 -27.83 -9.00 -2.28
CA PRO A 183 -28.04 -7.58 -2.49
C PRO A 183 -26.97 -6.75 -1.75
N GLY A 184 -26.25 -5.90 -2.48
CA GLY A 184 -25.17 -5.09 -1.93
C GLY A 184 -23.80 -5.76 -1.84
N ALA A 185 -23.66 -7.07 -2.10
CA ALA A 185 -22.35 -7.72 -2.11
C ALA A 185 -21.42 -7.19 -3.21
N GLY A 186 -21.98 -6.79 -4.35
CA GLY A 186 -21.23 -6.12 -5.43
C GLY A 186 -21.10 -4.60 -5.27
N ALA A 187 -21.83 -3.96 -4.34
CA ALA A 187 -21.88 -2.49 -4.24
C ALA A 187 -21.32 -1.92 -2.92
N ALA A 188 -21.24 -2.72 -1.86
CA ALA A 188 -20.88 -2.25 -0.52
C ALA A 188 -19.73 -3.01 0.14
N VAL A 189 -19.37 -4.21 -0.33
CA VAL A 189 -18.33 -5.01 0.35
C VAL A 189 -16.96 -4.70 -0.23
N LYS A 190 -16.32 -3.69 0.38
CA LYS A 190 -14.96 -3.28 0.08
C LYS A 190 -13.98 -4.38 0.53
N ALA A 191 -13.63 -5.30 -0.36
CA ALA A 191 -12.52 -6.23 -0.15
C ALA A 191 -11.31 -5.46 0.40
N ALA A 192 -10.75 -5.92 1.50
CA ALA A 192 -9.69 -5.17 2.17
C ALA A 192 -8.48 -5.06 1.25
N ILE A 193 -7.75 -3.94 1.35
CA ILE A 193 -6.47 -3.77 0.67
C ILE A 193 -5.38 -3.97 1.72
N LEU A 194 -4.41 -4.80 1.39
CA LEU A 194 -3.23 -5.06 2.19
C LEU A 194 -2.05 -4.26 1.61
N ASP A 195 -1.39 -3.49 2.48
CA ASP A 195 -0.20 -2.71 2.15
C ASP A 195 1.08 -3.48 2.54
N PHE A 196 1.95 -3.70 1.57
CA PHE A 196 3.23 -4.38 1.73
C PHE A 196 4.39 -3.41 1.54
N LYS A 197 5.21 -3.31 2.59
CA LYS A 197 6.44 -2.50 2.58
C LYS A 197 7.54 -3.22 1.79
N VAL A 198 7.66 -2.92 0.50
CA VAL A 198 8.67 -3.49 -0.40
C VAL A 198 9.84 -2.55 -0.67
N ARG A 199 9.77 -1.31 -0.18
CA ARG A 199 10.83 -0.29 -0.31
C ARG A 199 11.14 0.34 1.04
N GLY A 200 12.41 0.65 1.24
CA GLY A 200 12.87 1.41 2.40
C GLY A 200 12.26 2.81 2.43
N VAL A 201 11.98 3.31 3.63
CA VAL A 201 11.40 4.64 3.85
C VAL A 201 12.40 5.54 4.58
N LYS A 202 12.43 6.82 4.24
CA LYS A 202 13.29 7.81 4.90
C LYS A 202 12.71 9.21 4.80
N SER A 203 12.98 10.05 5.79
CA SER A 203 12.56 11.45 5.77
C SER A 203 13.27 12.21 4.67
N PHE A 204 12.50 12.98 3.89
CA PHE A 204 13.03 13.83 2.82
C PHE A 204 13.37 15.25 3.32
N ASN A 205 13.22 15.51 4.63
CA ASN A 205 13.46 16.84 5.21
C ASN A 205 14.93 17.30 5.14
N THR A 206 15.87 16.36 4.97
CA THR A 206 17.29 16.68 4.82
C THR A 206 17.70 16.98 3.37
N LEU A 207 16.79 16.78 2.41
CA LEU A 207 17.05 16.98 1.00
C LEU A 207 16.84 18.45 0.62
N PRO A 208 17.60 18.99 -0.35
CA PRO A 208 17.52 20.39 -0.73
C PRO A 208 16.34 20.63 -1.69
N LEU A 209 15.11 20.38 -1.24
CA LEU A 209 13.87 20.42 -2.05
C LEU A 209 13.18 21.80 -2.10
N LYS A 210 13.80 22.81 -1.50
CA LYS A 210 13.39 24.22 -1.54
C LYS A 210 14.43 24.99 -2.36
#